data_AF-A0A8C4N364-F1
#
_entry.id   AF-A0A8C4N364-F1
#
_cell.length_a   1.000
_cell.length_b   1.000
_cell.length_c   1.000
_cell.angle_alpha   90.00
_cell.angle_beta   90.00
_cell.angle_gamma   90.00
#
_symmetry.space_group_name_H-M   'P 1'
#
loop_
_entity.id
_entity.type
_entity.pdbx_description
1 polymer ?
#
loop_
_entity_poly.entity_id
_entity_poly.type
_entity_poly.pdbx_seq_one_letter_code
_entity_poly.pdbx_strand_id
1 'polypeptide(L)' 'MAARLAAFLKNAWAKEPVLVASFTIAGLAIILPILSPYTKYSIMINKATPYTYPGEWEPGGGGVLGE' A
#
# COMPACT_ATOMS: atom_id res chain seq x y z
N MET A 1 -12.63 25.17 17.97
CA MET A 1 -13.07 23.97 17.21
C MET A 1 -12.20 22.75 17.54
N ALA A 2 -10.86 22.85 17.48
CA ALA A 2 -9.93 21.77 17.84
C ALA A 2 -10.15 21.17 19.25
N ALA A 3 -10.41 22.01 20.26
CA ALA A 3 -10.69 21.53 21.63
C ALA A 3 -11.94 20.63 21.73
N ARG A 4 -12.97 20.89 20.91
CA ARG A 4 -14.21 20.10 20.87
C ARG A 4 -13.98 18.74 20.21
N LEU A 5 -13.17 18.70 19.14
CA LEU A 5 -12.77 17.45 18.48
C LEU A 5 -11.91 16.58 19.39
N ALA A 6 -10.94 17.16 20.09
CA ALA A 6 -10.11 16.43 21.05
C ALA A 6 -10.94 15.85 22.21
N ALA A 7 -11.92 16.59 22.72
CA ALA A 7 -12.84 16.10 23.76
C ALA A 7 -13.73 14.95 23.23
N PHE A 8 -14.25 15.05 22.01
CA PHE A 8 -14.99 13.96 21.37
C PHE A 8 -14.12 12.70 21.20
N LEU A 9 -12.89 12.85 20.70
CA LEU A 9 -11.99 11.72 20.47
C LEU A 9 -11.63 11.01 21.77
N LYS A 10 -11.36 11.76 22.85
CA LYS A 10 -11.13 11.19 24.19
C LYS A 10 -12.35 10.40 24.69
N ASN A 11 -13.55 10.94 24.51
CA ASN A 11 -14.78 10.27 24.92
C ASN A 11 -15.09 9.02 24.08
N ALA A 12 -14.89 9.09 22.75
CA ALA A 12 -15.08 7.96 21.85
C ALA A 12 -14.08 6.84 22.16
N TRP A 13 -12.82 7.19 22.46
CA TRP A 13 -11.81 6.20 22.86
C TRP A 13 -12.13 5.54 24.20
N ALA A 14 -12.71 6.27 25.16
CA ALA A 14 -13.11 5.71 26.45
C ALA A 14 -14.34 4.78 26.36
N LYS A 15 -15.26 5.04 25.41
CA LYS A 15 -16.51 4.27 25.27
C LYS A 15 -16.41 3.12 24.27
N GLU A 16 -15.80 3.39 23.11
CA GLU A 16 -15.75 2.47 21.97
C GLU A 16 -14.32 2.40 21.41
N PRO A 17 -13.33 1.97 22.22
CA PRO A 17 -11.92 1.96 21.82
C PRO A 17 -11.66 1.12 20.57
N VAL A 18 -12.39 0.01 20.42
CA VAL A 18 -12.27 -0.89 19.27
C VAL A 18 -12.64 -0.19 17.97
N LEU A 19 -13.74 0.58 17.96
CA LEU A 19 -14.18 1.31 16.78
C LEU A 19 -13.22 2.46 16.44
N VAL A 20 -12.76 3.20 17.45
CA VAL A 20 -11.76 4.25 17.21
C VAL A 20 -10.48 3.66 16.62
N ALA A 21 -9.98 2.55 17.15
CA ALA A 21 -8.80 1.88 16.61
C ALA A 21 -9.03 1.33 15.20
N SER A 22 -10.20 0.75 14.89
CA SER A 22 -10.47 0.21 13.56
C SER A 22 -10.47 1.32 12.50
N PHE A 23 -11.11 2.46 12.78
CA PHE A 23 -11.14 3.58 11.84
C PHE A 23 -9.77 4.24 11.67
N THR A 24 -8.97 4.36 12.74
CA THR A 24 -7.62 4.92 12.62
C THR A 24 -6.71 4.00 11.82
N ILE A 25 -6.73 2.68 12.07
CA ILE A 25 -5.93 1.71 11.32
C ILE A 25 -6.37 1.67 9.86
N ALA A 26 -7.68 1.63 9.58
CA ALA A 26 -8.19 1.65 8.21
C ALA A 26 -7.81 2.94 7.48
N GLY A 27 -7.94 4.09 8.13
CA GLY A 27 -7.53 5.38 7.56
C GLY A 27 -6.03 5.44 7.26
N LEU A 28 -5.20 4.96 8.20
CA LEU A 28 -3.76 4.88 7.99
C LEU A 28 -3.40 3.92 6.85
N ALA A 29 -4.05 2.76 6.75
CA ALA A 29 -3.80 1.78 5.70
C ALA A 29 -4.07 2.33 4.29
N ILE A 30 -5.01 3.27 4.15
CA ILE A 30 -5.31 3.93 2.87
C ILE A 30 -4.28 5.03 2.55
N ILE A 31 -3.89 5.81 3.55
CA ILE A 31 -3.03 7.00 3.35
C ILE A 31 -1.54 6.62 3.26
N LEU A 32 -1.08 5.64 4.05
CA LEU A 32 0.33 5.25 4.15
C LEU A 32 0.94 4.81 2.80
N PRO A 33 0.29 3.99 1.96
CA PRO A 33 0.88 3.56 0.69
C PRO A 33 1.14 4.72 -0.28
N ILE A 34 0.34 5.79 -0.23
CA ILE A 34 0.46 6.96 -1.10
C ILE A 34 1.61 7.85 -0.64
N LEU A 35 1.78 8.02 0.67
CA LEU A 35 2.84 8.85 1.24
C LEU A 35 4.19 8.13 1.30
N SER A 36 4.20 6.80 1.33
CA SER A 36 5.42 6.01 1.49
C SER A 36 6.21 5.93 0.18
N PRO A 37 7.48 6.36 0.16
CA PRO A 37 8.36 6.15 -1.00
C PRO A 37 8.68 4.67 -1.23
N TYR A 38 8.40 3.82 -0.24
CA TYR A 38 8.72 2.39 -0.30
C TYR A 38 7.75 1.56 -1.13
N THR A 39 6.52 2.04 -1.33
CA THR A 39 5.50 1.33 -2.13
C THR A 39 6.00 1.00 -3.55
N LYS A 40 6.85 1.86 -4.12
CA LYS A 40 7.49 1.64 -5.43
C LYS A 40 8.35 0.37 -5.46
N TYR A 41 9.12 0.11 -4.41
CA TYR A 41 10.04 -1.04 -4.38
C TYR A 41 9.28 -2.36 -4.31
N SER A 42 8.16 -2.42 -3.58
CA SER A 42 7.29 -3.60 -3.56
C SER A 42 6.81 -3.97 -4.97
N ILE A 43 6.45 -2.97 -5.80
CA ILE A 43 6.06 -3.20 -7.20
C ILE A 43 7.24 -3.72 -8.03
N MET A 44 8.43 -3.12 -7.86
CA MET A 44 9.62 -3.55 -8.60
C MET A 44 10.02 -4.99 -8.25
N ILE A 45 9.95 -5.38 -6.97
CA ILE A 45 10.22 -6.74 -6.53
C ILE A 45 9.23 -7.72 -7.19
N ASN A 46 7.93 -7.41 -7.15
CA ASN A 46 6.90 -8.27 -7.73
C ASN A 46 7.06 -8.44 -9.26
N LYS A 47 7.62 -7.44 -9.95
CA LYS A 47 7.94 -7.53 -11.39
C LYS A 47 9.22 -8.30 -11.67
N ALA A 48 10.21 -8.21 -10.78
CA ALA A 48 11.51 -8.85 -10.93
C ALA A 48 11.47 -10.35 -10.62
N THR A 49 10.43 -10.84 -9.93
CA THR A 49 10.22 -12.26 -9.65
C THR A 49 9.57 -12.95 -10.85
N PRO A 50 10.29 -13.81 -11.61
CA PRO A 50 9.71 -14.53 -12.73
C PRO A 50 8.82 -15.67 -12.23
N TYR A 51 7.52 -15.61 -12.54
CA TYR A 51 6.58 -16.72 -12.26
C TYR A 51 6.42 -17.67 -13.46
N THR A 52 6.78 -17.21 -14.63
CA THR A 52 6.78 -17.97 -15.89
C THR A 52 8.21 -18.07 -16.39
N TYR A 53 8.52 -19.11 -17.18
CA TYR A 53 9.81 -19.24 -17.83
C TYR A 53 10.12 -17.96 -18.62
N PRO A 54 11.18 -17.21 -18.26
CA PRO A 54 11.59 -16.08 -19.07
C PRO A 54 12.06 -16.67 -20.40
N GLY A 55 11.35 -16.36 -21.48
CA GLY A 55 11.70 -16.84 -22.83
C GLY A 55 13.18 -16.63 -23.13
N GLU A 56 13.75 -17.48 -23.97
CA GLU A 56 15.18 -17.41 -24.32
C GLU A 56 15.53 -16.03 -24.88
N TRP A 57 16.54 -15.40 -24.29
CA TRP A 57 17.07 -14.12 -24.74
C TRP A 57 18.12 -14.38 -25.82
N GLU A 58 17.81 -14.05 -27.09
CA GLU A 58 18.81 -14.00 -28.16
C GLU A 58 19.53 -12.65 -28.16
N PRO A 59 20.87 -12.62 -28.03
CA PRO A 59 21.63 -11.37 -28.00
C PRO A 59 21.84 -10.85 -29.42
N GLY A 60 20.82 -10.21 -29.98
CA GLY A 60 20.95 -9.47 -31.24
C GLY A 60 19.76 -9.64 -32.19
N GLY A 61 18.60 -9.11 -31.84
CA GLY A 61 17.49 -9.06 -32.79
C GLY A 61 16.24 -8.51 -32.14
N GLY A 62 15.72 -7.41 -32.69
CA GLY A 62 14.48 -6.79 -32.24
C GLY A 62 13.36 -7.81 -32.11
N GLY A 63 12.66 -7.76 -30.99
CA GLY A 63 11.65 -8.74 -30.64
C GLY A 63 10.55 -8.84 -31.67
N VAL A 64 10.18 -10.08 -31.99
CA VAL A 64 8.83 -10.50 -32.29
C VAL A 64 8.82 -11.98 -31.96
N LEU A 65 8.04 -12.43 -30.97
CA LEU A 65 7.27 -13.68 -30.98
C LEU A 65 6.45 -13.74 -29.68
N GLY A 66 5.19 -13.30 -29.77
CA GLY A 66 4.19 -13.51 -28.72
C GLY A 66 3.15 -12.40 -28.64
N GLU A 67 2.28 -12.38 -29.66
CA GLU A 67 0.97 -11.68 -29.75
C GLU A 67 0.86 -10.20 -29.35
#